data_AF-A0A4W5Q4I1-F1
#
_entry.id   AF-A0A4W5Q4I1-F1
#
_cell.length_a   1.000
_cell.length_b   1.000
_cell.length_c   1.000
_cell.angle_alpha   90.00
_cell.angle_beta   90.00
_cell.angle_gamma   90.00
#
_symmetry.space_group_name_H-M   'P 1'
#
loop_
_entity.id
_entity.type
_entity.pdbx_description
1 polymer ?
#
loop_
_entity_poly.entity_id
_entity_poly.type
_entity_poly.pdbx_seq_one_letter_code
_entity_poly.pdbx_strand_id
1 'polypeptide(L)'
;MSSFKESKAVNLAETAAKAFIHHNMTKLSRIYPAGSRTASSNYNPVPLWNAGCQIVALNFQTPSKEMDLNQGRFRSNGLSGYVLKPEFQRYAGSEFNPMTLTKGPWIKHKAFHVMVISAQQLPKLNKDKPKSIVDPLVKVEIYGVPADTCSKETRSIENNGFNPMWNERFQFDIQVPELAMLRFLVEDYDATSQNDLIGHYCLPLTSLQNGYRHVPLLTKRSDVIPSAGLFVHLMLLDAK
;
A
#
# COMPACT_ATOMS: atom_id res chain seq x y z
N MET A 1 22.02 14.35 11.14
CA MET A 1 20.87 14.08 10.24
C MET A 1 21.28 14.50 8.85
N SER A 2 21.01 13.66 7.84
CA SER A 2 21.38 13.94 6.44
C SER A 2 20.13 14.03 5.57
N SER A 3 20.19 14.85 4.51
CA SER A 3 19.11 14.95 3.52
C SER A 3 19.57 14.44 2.16
N PHE A 4 18.72 13.69 1.47
CA PHE A 4 18.99 13.10 0.18
C PHE A 4 17.90 13.48 -0.82
N LYS A 5 18.31 13.87 -2.02
CA LYS A 5 17.40 13.93 -3.16
C LYS A 5 16.85 12.53 -3.42
N GLU A 6 15.58 12.43 -3.79
CA GLU A 6 14.91 11.18 -4.16
C GLU A 6 15.79 10.23 -4.97
N SER A 7 16.33 10.68 -6.12
CA SER A 7 17.13 9.83 -7.01
C SER A 7 18.37 9.25 -6.33
N LYS A 8 19.03 10.01 -5.46
CA LYS A 8 20.19 9.53 -4.72
C LYS A 8 19.79 8.52 -3.65
N ALA A 9 18.69 8.76 -2.94
CA ALA A 9 18.21 7.88 -1.89
C ALA A 9 17.71 6.55 -2.45
N VAL A 10 16.97 6.58 -3.57
CA VAL A 10 16.50 5.37 -4.28
C VAL A 10 17.70 4.56 -4.76
N ASN A 11 18.69 5.20 -5.40
CA ASN A 11 19.91 4.51 -5.82
C ASN A 11 20.65 3.86 -4.66
N LEU A 12 20.74 4.51 -3.49
CA LEU A 12 21.32 3.90 -2.28
C LEU A 12 20.47 2.73 -1.76
N ALA A 13 19.15 2.84 -1.79
CA ALA A 13 18.24 1.78 -1.38
C ALA A 13 18.30 0.55 -2.31
N GLU A 14 18.71 0.71 -3.56
CA GLU A 14 18.86 -0.38 -4.53
C GLU A 14 20.27 -0.99 -4.51
N THR A 15 21.31 -0.15 -4.49
CA THR A 15 22.70 -0.60 -4.68
C THR A 15 23.46 -0.85 -3.37
N ALA A 16 23.03 -0.21 -2.28
CA ALA A 16 23.73 -0.22 -0.99
C ALA A 16 22.75 -0.35 0.19
N ALA A 17 21.62 -1.05 -0.01
CA ALA A 17 20.50 -1.11 0.92
C ALA A 17 20.92 -1.45 2.35
N LYS A 18 21.71 -2.51 2.53
CA LYS A 18 22.22 -2.95 3.84
C LYS A 18 22.98 -1.82 4.54
N ALA A 19 23.97 -1.22 3.89
CA ALA A 19 24.74 -0.13 4.46
C ALA A 19 23.85 1.08 4.82
N PHE A 20 22.84 1.37 3.98
CA PHE A 20 21.91 2.46 4.24
C PHE A 20 21.00 2.16 5.45
N ILE A 21 20.53 0.92 5.61
CA ILE A 21 19.77 0.46 6.78
C ILE A 21 20.60 0.63 8.05
N HIS A 22 21.87 0.17 8.05
CA HIS A 22 22.80 0.33 9.18
C HIS A 22 23.01 1.79 9.54
N HIS A 23 23.22 2.67 8.55
CA HIS A 23 23.27 4.12 8.77
C HIS A 23 22.00 4.63 9.47
N ASN A 24 20.83 4.19 8.99
CA ASN A 24 19.52 4.57 9.51
C ASN A 24 19.15 3.95 10.87
N MET A 25 20.01 3.12 11.48
CA MET A 25 19.81 2.65 12.85
C MET A 25 20.18 3.72 13.89
N THR A 26 21.20 4.52 13.60
CA THR A 26 21.75 5.50 14.55
C THR A 26 21.64 6.95 14.06
N LYS A 27 21.29 7.17 12.78
CA LYS A 27 21.14 8.48 12.16
C LYS A 27 19.78 8.62 11.48
N LEU A 28 19.25 9.84 11.49
CA LEU A 28 18.06 10.20 10.73
C LEU A 28 18.43 10.61 9.30
N SER A 29 17.72 10.03 8.33
CA SER A 29 17.79 10.37 6.92
C SER A 29 16.47 10.98 6.44
N ARG A 30 16.56 12.17 5.86
CA ARG A 30 15.43 12.84 5.20
C ARG A 30 15.54 12.68 3.70
N ILE A 31 14.45 12.29 3.06
CA ILE A 31 14.32 12.20 1.62
C ILE A 31 13.26 13.18 1.18
N TYR A 32 13.49 13.83 0.04
CA TYR A 32 12.55 14.79 -0.52
C TYR A 32 12.42 14.63 -2.04
N PRO A 33 11.27 15.01 -2.62
CA PRO A 33 11.00 14.85 -4.05
C PRO A 33 12.05 15.55 -4.91
N ALA A 34 12.35 14.99 -6.08
CA ALA A 34 13.21 15.65 -7.05
C ALA A 34 12.67 17.02 -7.47
N GLY A 35 13.55 17.99 -7.71
CA GLY A 35 13.16 19.35 -8.13
C GLY A 35 12.43 19.39 -9.48
N SER A 36 12.55 18.35 -10.31
CA SER A 36 11.80 18.18 -11.55
C SER A 36 10.31 17.91 -11.34
N ARG A 37 9.88 17.53 -10.13
CA ARG A 37 8.47 17.30 -9.78
C ARG A 37 7.75 18.63 -9.48
N THR A 38 7.81 19.57 -10.42
CA THR A 38 7.23 20.92 -10.30
C THR A 38 5.71 20.90 -10.10
N ALA A 39 5.03 19.90 -10.66
CA ALA A 39 3.61 19.64 -10.43
C ALA A 39 3.31 18.94 -9.08
N SER A 40 4.29 18.88 -8.17
CA SER A 40 4.16 18.26 -6.84
C SER A 40 3.80 16.77 -6.84
N SER A 41 4.16 16.02 -7.89
CA SER A 41 3.98 14.56 -7.90
C SER A 41 4.81 13.90 -6.81
N ASN A 42 4.41 12.70 -6.38
CA ASN A 42 5.11 11.93 -5.35
C ASN A 42 5.92 10.78 -5.95
N TYR A 43 6.91 10.34 -5.18
CA TYR A 43 7.71 9.15 -5.46
C TYR A 43 7.30 8.01 -4.53
N ASN A 44 7.56 6.77 -4.95
CA ASN A 44 7.21 5.60 -4.14
C ASN A 44 8.02 5.60 -2.82
N PRO A 45 7.37 5.72 -1.65
CA PRO A 45 8.09 5.76 -0.38
C PRO A 45 8.58 4.38 0.09
N VAL A 46 8.02 3.29 -0.45
CA VAL A 46 8.23 1.92 0.06
C VAL A 46 9.69 1.45 -0.02
N PRO A 47 10.43 1.63 -1.14
CA PRO A 47 11.84 1.26 -1.19
C PRO A 47 12.70 1.95 -0.12
N LEU A 48 12.35 3.19 0.24
CA LEU A 48 13.08 3.95 1.26
C LEU A 48 12.74 3.49 2.68
N TRP A 49 11.48 3.13 2.94
CA TRP A 49 11.09 2.46 4.19
C TRP A 49 11.76 1.10 4.33
N ASN A 50 11.88 0.33 3.24
CA ASN A 50 12.62 -0.94 3.22
C ASN A 50 14.11 -0.74 3.54
N ALA A 51 14.69 0.39 3.12
CA ALA A 51 16.05 0.81 3.47
C ALA A 51 16.15 1.50 4.85
N GLY A 52 15.08 1.47 5.66
CA GLY A 52 15.05 1.99 7.02
C GLY A 52 15.01 3.51 7.15
N CYS A 53 14.80 4.25 6.04
CA CYS A 53 14.68 5.70 6.05
C CYS A 53 13.42 6.13 6.80
N GLN A 54 13.55 7.16 7.63
CA GLN A 54 12.50 7.53 8.59
C GLN A 54 11.72 8.77 8.14
N ILE A 55 12.41 9.78 7.58
CA ILE A 55 11.78 11.05 7.18
C ILE A 55 11.64 11.07 5.65
N VAL A 56 10.72 10.26 5.15
CA VAL A 56 10.42 10.15 3.71
C VAL A 56 9.37 11.21 3.35
N ALA A 57 9.82 12.42 3.00
CA ALA A 57 8.93 13.56 2.77
C ALA A 57 8.22 13.45 1.42
N LEU A 58 6.90 13.55 1.46
CA LEU A 58 6.01 13.57 0.31
C LEU A 58 5.25 14.91 0.25
N ASN A 59 4.73 15.23 -0.92
CA ASN A 59 3.81 16.34 -1.16
C ASN A 59 2.41 15.93 -0.70
N PHE A 60 2.07 16.26 0.55
CA PHE A 60 0.79 15.89 1.19
C PHE A 60 -0.44 16.46 0.47
N GLN A 61 -0.28 17.58 -0.24
CA GLN A 61 -1.34 18.23 -1.00
C GLN A 61 -1.74 17.46 -2.27
N THR A 62 -0.97 16.45 -2.68
CA THR A 62 -1.15 15.73 -3.94
C THR A 62 -1.78 14.36 -3.68
N PRO A 63 -3.08 14.17 -4.01
CA PRO A 63 -3.71 12.85 -4.10
C PRO A 63 -2.90 11.93 -5.01
N SER A 64 -2.40 10.84 -4.47
CA SER A 64 -1.69 9.82 -5.24
C SER A 64 -1.59 8.52 -4.45
N LYS A 65 -1.31 7.42 -5.15
CA LYS A 65 -1.02 6.11 -4.54
C LYS A 65 0.04 6.21 -3.45
N GLU A 66 1.07 7.02 -3.66
CA GLU A 66 2.16 7.21 -2.71
C GLU A 66 1.66 7.84 -1.40
N MET A 67 0.71 8.78 -1.49
CA MET A 67 0.04 9.32 -0.32
C MET A 67 -0.91 8.32 0.33
N ASP A 68 -1.61 7.48 -0.45
CA ASP A 68 -2.45 6.40 0.10
C ASP A 68 -1.61 5.45 0.96
N LEU A 69 -0.43 5.05 0.47
CA LEU A 69 0.52 4.20 1.18
C LEU A 69 1.04 4.89 2.45
N ASN A 70 1.38 6.17 2.37
CA ASN A 70 1.85 6.95 3.51
C ASN A 70 0.78 7.05 4.60
N GLN A 71 -0.43 7.49 4.23
CA GLN A 71 -1.53 7.59 5.18
C GLN A 71 -1.90 6.22 5.75
N GLY A 72 -1.93 5.18 4.92
CA GLY A 72 -2.15 3.80 5.36
C GLY A 72 -1.13 3.36 6.42
N ARG A 73 0.16 3.59 6.16
CA ARG A 73 1.26 3.21 7.08
C ARG A 73 1.14 3.89 8.44
N PHE A 74 0.84 5.19 8.44
CA PHE A 74 0.79 6.01 9.66
C PHE A 74 -0.57 6.01 10.36
N ARG A 75 -1.54 5.20 9.91
CA ARG A 75 -2.76 4.88 10.67
C ARG A 75 -2.46 4.05 11.92
N SER A 76 -1.46 3.18 11.83
CA SER A 76 -1.00 2.39 12.97
C SER A 76 -0.44 3.28 14.08
N ASN A 77 -0.37 2.74 15.30
CA ASN A 77 0.12 3.47 16.47
C ASN A 77 -0.65 4.78 16.75
N GLY A 78 -1.98 4.72 16.63
CA GLY A 78 -2.89 5.78 17.03
C GLY A 78 -2.72 7.10 16.28
N LEU A 79 -2.34 7.07 15.00
CA LEU A 79 -2.12 8.27 14.17
C LEU A 79 -1.05 9.23 14.71
N SER A 80 -0.14 8.75 15.56
CA SER A 80 0.90 9.60 16.19
C SER A 80 1.92 10.18 15.20
N GLY A 81 1.97 9.66 13.97
CA GLY A 81 3.03 9.99 12.99
C GLY A 81 4.33 9.21 13.20
N TYR A 82 4.42 8.36 14.23
CA TYR A 82 5.60 7.55 14.52
C TYR A 82 5.24 6.06 14.53
N VAL A 83 5.95 5.26 13.71
CA VAL A 83 5.81 3.81 13.65
C VAL A 83 7.18 3.18 13.90
N LEU A 84 7.27 2.31 14.90
CA LEU A 84 8.52 1.62 15.23
C LEU A 84 8.95 0.72 14.06
N LYS A 85 10.22 0.82 13.64
CA LYS A 85 10.78 -0.05 12.60
C LYS A 85 10.87 -1.51 13.08
N PRO A 86 10.77 -2.49 12.16
CA PRO A 86 11.05 -3.90 12.48
C PRO A 86 12.42 -4.07 13.13
N GLU A 87 12.56 -5.11 13.95
CA GLU A 87 13.78 -5.37 14.72
C GLU A 87 15.03 -5.49 13.84
N PHE A 88 14.92 -6.16 12.70
CA PHE A 88 16.02 -6.33 11.75
C PHE A 88 16.46 -5.02 11.06
N GLN A 89 15.73 -3.91 11.21
CA GLN A 89 16.15 -2.57 10.81
C GLN A 89 16.65 -1.70 11.99
N ARG A 90 16.82 -2.31 13.17
CA ARG A 90 17.29 -1.68 14.42
C ARG A 90 18.46 -2.43 15.07
N TYR A 91 18.67 -3.70 14.74
CA TYR A 91 19.74 -4.52 15.26
C TYR A 91 21.04 -4.39 14.46
N ALA A 92 22.13 -3.96 15.10
CA ALA A 92 23.42 -3.70 14.45
C ALA A 92 24.10 -4.95 13.84
N GLY A 93 23.70 -6.16 14.24
CA GLY A 93 24.15 -7.41 13.61
C GLY A 93 23.25 -7.89 12.46
N SER A 94 22.29 -7.07 12.02
CA SER A 94 21.36 -7.46 10.96
C SER A 94 22.03 -7.50 9.59
N GLU A 95 21.82 -8.61 8.89
CA GLU A 95 22.26 -8.85 7.52
C GLU A 95 21.15 -8.60 6.49
N PHE A 96 20.04 -7.99 6.92
CA PHE A 96 18.88 -7.76 6.06
C PHE A 96 19.22 -6.90 4.83
N ASN A 97 18.88 -7.41 3.66
CA ASN A 97 18.91 -6.66 2.40
C ASN A 97 17.58 -6.89 1.65
N PRO A 98 16.75 -5.86 1.45
CA PRO A 98 15.46 -5.99 0.78
C PRO A 98 15.59 -6.40 -0.70
N MET A 99 16.74 -6.15 -1.34
CA MET A 99 16.96 -6.48 -2.75
C MET A 99 17.41 -7.93 -2.96
N THR A 100 18.04 -8.53 -1.95
CA THR A 100 18.56 -9.90 -1.99
C THR A 100 18.28 -10.59 -0.65
N LEU A 101 17.06 -11.10 -0.50
CA LEU A 101 16.62 -11.76 0.72
C LEU A 101 17.44 -13.04 0.97
N THR A 102 18.19 -13.05 2.07
CA THR A 102 18.86 -14.24 2.60
C THR A 102 18.09 -14.79 3.80
N LYS A 103 18.42 -16.00 4.27
CA LYS A 103 17.81 -16.56 5.48
C LYS A 103 18.09 -15.66 6.68
N GLY A 104 17.05 -15.30 7.42
CA GLY A 104 17.15 -14.47 8.62
C GLY A 104 15.78 -14.21 9.26
N PRO A 105 15.74 -13.51 10.40
CA PRO A 105 14.51 -13.29 11.17
C PRO A 105 13.44 -12.45 10.46
N TRP A 106 13.81 -11.76 9.37
CA TRP A 106 12.90 -11.01 8.51
C TRP A 106 12.03 -11.90 7.62
N ILE A 107 12.47 -13.12 7.30
CA ILE A 107 11.65 -14.07 6.53
C ILE A 107 10.65 -14.71 7.47
N LYS A 108 9.40 -14.25 7.39
CA LYS A 108 8.25 -14.83 8.08
C LYS A 108 7.22 -15.17 7.03
N HIS A 109 7.52 -16.21 6.25
CA HIS A 109 6.75 -16.57 5.07
C HIS A 109 5.27 -16.78 5.44
N LYS A 110 4.38 -15.97 4.83
CA LYS A 110 2.93 -16.07 5.00
C LYS A 110 2.25 -16.33 3.67
N ALA A 111 1.24 -17.19 3.69
CA ALA A 111 0.24 -17.27 2.63
C ALA A 111 -0.90 -16.33 3.01
N PHE A 112 -1.09 -15.27 2.23
CA PHE A 112 -2.19 -14.32 2.40
C PHE A 112 -3.31 -14.64 1.42
N HIS A 113 -4.42 -15.17 1.94
CA HIS A 113 -5.64 -15.40 1.19
C HIS A 113 -6.62 -14.24 1.39
N VAL A 114 -7.15 -13.72 0.30
CA VAL A 114 -8.21 -12.73 0.29
C VAL A 114 -9.34 -13.21 -0.62
N MET A 115 -10.57 -13.12 -0.14
CA MET A 115 -11.76 -13.24 -0.97
C MET A 115 -12.44 -11.88 -1.04
N VAL A 116 -12.52 -11.31 -2.24
CA VAL A 116 -13.33 -10.12 -2.50
C VAL A 116 -14.75 -10.60 -2.75
N ILE A 117 -15.63 -10.43 -1.75
CA ILE A 117 -16.99 -10.98 -1.79
C ILE A 117 -17.89 -10.00 -2.53
N SER A 118 -18.01 -8.78 -2.01
CA SER A 118 -18.92 -7.75 -2.54
C SER A 118 -18.48 -6.34 -2.16
N ALA A 119 -19.14 -5.33 -2.72
CA ALA A 119 -19.07 -3.96 -2.23
C ALA A 119 -20.47 -3.44 -1.89
N GLN A 120 -20.53 -2.35 -1.14
CA GLN A 120 -21.76 -1.70 -0.73
C GLN A 120 -21.68 -0.22 -1.09
N GLN A 121 -22.74 0.32 -1.69
CA GLN A 121 -22.98 1.75 -1.88
C GLN A 121 -21.78 2.52 -2.46
N LEU A 122 -21.16 1.99 -3.51
CA LEU A 122 -20.08 2.67 -4.21
C LEU A 122 -20.57 4.00 -4.77
N PRO A 123 -19.84 5.11 -4.53
CA PRO A 123 -20.27 6.41 -4.98
C PRO A 123 -20.19 6.50 -6.49
N LYS A 124 -21.17 7.19 -7.06
CA LYS A 124 -21.11 7.62 -8.44
C LYS A 124 -20.11 8.76 -8.60
N LEU A 125 -19.16 8.61 -9.53
CA LEU A 125 -18.08 9.56 -9.74
C LEU A 125 -18.51 10.73 -10.63
N ASN A 126 -19.19 10.44 -11.74
CA ASN A 126 -19.63 11.44 -12.69
C ASN A 126 -21.06 11.92 -12.39
N LYS A 127 -21.19 13.13 -11.83
CA LYS A 127 -22.50 13.75 -11.54
C LYS A 127 -23.21 14.26 -12.80
N ASP A 128 -22.47 14.55 -13.86
CA ASP A 128 -22.99 15.13 -15.10
C ASP A 128 -23.67 14.09 -16.00
N LYS A 129 -23.42 12.79 -15.74
CA LYS A 129 -24.08 11.67 -16.42
C LYS A 129 -25.08 10.99 -15.48
N PRO A 130 -26.27 11.56 -15.20
CA PRO A 130 -27.19 11.05 -14.18
C PRO A 130 -27.67 9.60 -14.41
N LYS A 131 -27.61 9.10 -15.65
CA LYS A 131 -27.97 7.71 -15.99
C LYS A 131 -26.80 6.71 -15.93
N SER A 132 -25.55 7.16 -15.89
CA SER A 132 -24.40 6.25 -15.80
C SER A 132 -24.36 5.59 -14.42
N ILE A 133 -24.16 4.27 -14.42
CA ILE A 133 -23.90 3.49 -13.21
C ILE A 133 -22.45 3.05 -13.31
N VAL A 134 -21.77 2.94 -12.17
CA VAL A 134 -20.38 2.48 -12.13
C VAL A 134 -20.28 1.00 -12.51
N ASP A 135 -19.19 0.65 -13.17
CA ASP A 135 -18.79 -0.69 -13.59
C ASP A 135 -17.61 -1.17 -12.71
N PRO A 136 -17.83 -1.46 -11.42
CA PRO A 136 -16.73 -1.56 -10.48
C PRO A 136 -15.86 -2.81 -10.72
N LEU A 137 -14.57 -2.64 -10.51
CA LEU A 137 -13.60 -3.71 -10.27
C LEU A 137 -12.78 -3.40 -9.02
N VAL A 138 -12.20 -4.45 -8.40
CA VAL A 138 -11.36 -4.31 -7.21
C VAL A 138 -9.96 -4.83 -7.49
N LYS A 139 -8.95 -3.98 -7.31
CA LYS A 139 -7.54 -4.40 -7.25
C LYS A 139 -7.11 -4.60 -5.80
N VAL A 140 -6.40 -5.69 -5.56
CA VAL A 140 -5.73 -5.99 -4.30
C VAL A 140 -4.23 -6.01 -4.56
N GLU A 141 -3.54 -5.06 -3.94
CA GLU A 141 -2.12 -4.79 -4.17
C GLU A 141 -1.32 -4.97 -2.89
N ILE A 142 -0.17 -5.63 -3.01
CA ILE A 142 0.83 -5.75 -1.96
C ILE A 142 2.04 -4.89 -2.35
N TYR A 143 2.47 -4.06 -1.42
CA TYR A 143 3.71 -3.28 -1.53
C TYR A 143 4.62 -3.62 -0.36
N GLY A 144 5.90 -3.81 -0.62
CA GLY A 144 6.86 -4.13 0.44
C GLY A 144 8.24 -4.26 -0.15
N VAL A 145 8.96 -5.31 0.25
CA VAL A 145 10.17 -5.72 -0.47
C VAL A 145 9.82 -6.11 -1.92
N PRO A 146 10.75 -5.99 -2.89
CA PRO A 146 10.49 -6.36 -4.28
C PRO A 146 9.91 -7.77 -4.45
N ALA A 147 10.38 -8.74 -3.66
CA ALA A 147 9.90 -10.12 -3.71
C ALA A 147 8.41 -10.29 -3.36
N ASP A 148 7.85 -9.39 -2.56
CA ASP A 148 6.45 -9.46 -2.09
C ASP A 148 5.52 -8.58 -2.94
N THR A 149 6.07 -7.70 -3.78
CA THR A 149 5.28 -6.70 -4.49
C THR A 149 4.51 -7.34 -5.64
N CYS A 150 3.18 -7.31 -5.56
CA CYS A 150 2.30 -7.94 -6.53
C CYS A 150 0.91 -7.31 -6.52
N SER A 151 0.16 -7.48 -7.61
CA SER A 151 -1.20 -6.97 -7.77
C SER A 151 -2.07 -8.02 -8.44
N LYS A 152 -3.31 -8.16 -7.97
CA LYS A 152 -4.36 -9.00 -8.57
C LYS A 152 -5.66 -8.21 -8.57
N GLU A 153 -6.51 -8.46 -9.54
CA GLU A 153 -7.77 -7.74 -9.70
C GLU A 153 -8.92 -8.68 -10.03
N THR A 154 -10.12 -8.26 -9.65
CA THR A 154 -11.36 -8.95 -10.01
C THR A 154 -11.77 -8.60 -11.44
N ARG A 155 -12.73 -9.34 -12.00
CA ARG A 155 -13.48 -8.84 -13.18
C ARG A 155 -14.26 -7.56 -12.82
N SER A 156 -14.62 -6.77 -13.83
CA SER A 156 -15.60 -5.69 -13.65
C SER A 156 -17.03 -6.25 -13.57
N ILE A 157 -17.90 -5.54 -12.85
CA ILE A 157 -19.34 -5.83 -12.81
C ILE A 157 -20.07 -4.68 -13.45
N GLU A 158 -20.76 -4.95 -14.54
CA GLU A 158 -21.46 -3.93 -15.31
C GLU A 158 -22.68 -3.36 -14.55
N ASN A 159 -22.81 -2.04 -14.57
CA ASN A 159 -23.95 -1.25 -14.12
C ASN A 159 -24.42 -1.58 -12.69
N ASN A 160 -23.50 -1.82 -11.75
CA ASN A 160 -23.86 -2.07 -10.36
C ASN A 160 -22.86 -1.48 -9.35
N GLY A 161 -23.14 -0.27 -8.86
CA GLY A 161 -22.43 0.32 -7.71
C GLY A 161 -23.07 0.05 -6.35
N PHE A 162 -24.32 -0.42 -6.30
CA PHE A 162 -25.06 -0.49 -5.04
C PHE A 162 -24.68 -1.71 -4.20
N ASN A 163 -24.59 -2.88 -4.84
CA ASN A 163 -24.28 -4.15 -4.19
C ASN A 163 -23.56 -5.17 -5.11
N PRO A 164 -22.48 -4.78 -5.84
CA PRO A 164 -21.74 -5.69 -6.71
C PRO A 164 -21.18 -6.88 -5.92
N MET A 165 -21.20 -8.09 -6.50
CA MET A 165 -20.67 -9.31 -5.90
C MET A 165 -19.71 -10.05 -6.84
N TRP A 166 -18.46 -10.18 -6.43
CA TRP A 166 -17.41 -10.87 -7.21
C TRP A 166 -17.22 -12.32 -6.76
N ASN A 167 -17.16 -12.56 -5.45
CA ASN A 167 -16.79 -13.85 -4.86
C ASN A 167 -15.44 -14.41 -5.36
N GLU A 168 -14.52 -13.52 -5.73
CA GLU A 168 -13.22 -13.89 -6.29
C GLU A 168 -12.16 -14.06 -5.19
N ARG A 169 -11.26 -15.03 -5.38
CA ARG A 169 -10.25 -15.41 -4.40
C ARG A 169 -8.86 -15.19 -4.96
N PHE A 170 -8.01 -14.52 -4.18
CA PHE A 170 -6.60 -14.35 -4.47
C PHE A 170 -5.75 -14.93 -3.34
N GLN A 171 -4.57 -15.39 -3.70
CA GLN A 171 -3.51 -15.77 -2.78
C GLN A 171 -2.25 -14.98 -3.12
N PHE A 172 -1.55 -14.51 -2.10
CA PHE A 172 -0.26 -13.84 -2.20
C PHE A 172 0.73 -14.53 -1.28
N ASP A 173 1.95 -14.76 -1.77
CA ASP A 173 3.03 -15.34 -0.98
C ASP A 173 3.91 -14.19 -0.48
N ILE A 174 3.98 -14.01 0.84
CA ILE A 174 4.60 -12.85 1.50
C ILE A 174 5.81 -13.30 2.30
N GLN A 175 7.01 -12.90 1.90
CA GLN A 175 8.26 -13.25 2.57
C GLN A 175 8.51 -12.38 3.80
N VAL A 176 8.27 -11.07 3.72
CA VAL A 176 8.61 -10.08 4.76
C VAL A 176 7.37 -9.28 5.19
N PRO A 177 6.42 -9.90 5.91
CA PRO A 177 5.13 -9.29 6.25
C PRO A 177 5.25 -8.00 7.09
N GLU A 178 6.33 -7.83 7.86
CA GLU A 178 6.55 -6.63 8.69
C GLU A 178 6.85 -5.35 7.86
N LEU A 179 7.21 -5.50 6.58
CA LEU A 179 7.38 -4.38 5.65
C LEU A 179 6.24 -4.29 4.62
N ALA A 180 5.33 -5.26 4.60
CA ALA A 180 4.25 -5.32 3.63
C ALA A 180 3.10 -4.36 3.98
N MET A 181 2.59 -3.68 2.96
CA MET A 181 1.41 -2.84 2.93
C MET A 181 0.39 -3.50 2.00
N LEU A 182 -0.85 -3.60 2.46
CA LEU A 182 -1.99 -4.03 1.66
C LEU A 182 -2.76 -2.79 1.19
N ARG A 183 -3.11 -2.73 -0.09
CA ARG A 183 -3.96 -1.69 -0.66
C ARG A 183 -5.11 -2.33 -1.44
N PHE A 184 -6.33 -1.98 -1.05
CA PHE A 184 -7.53 -2.20 -1.84
C PHE A 184 -7.79 -0.96 -2.68
N LEU A 185 -8.06 -1.15 -3.96
CA LEU A 185 -8.42 -0.09 -4.90
C LEU A 185 -9.70 -0.49 -5.61
N VAL A 186 -10.69 0.38 -5.62
CA VAL A 186 -11.93 0.19 -6.36
C VAL A 186 -11.96 1.21 -7.49
N GLU A 187 -12.12 0.73 -8.71
CA GLU A 187 -12.13 1.54 -9.92
C GLU A 187 -13.43 1.33 -10.69
N ASP A 188 -13.87 2.36 -11.41
CA ASP A 188 -14.95 2.33 -12.38
C ASP A 188 -14.34 1.99 -13.75
N TYR A 189 -14.66 0.80 -14.27
CA TYR A 189 -14.09 0.32 -15.53
C TYR A 189 -14.59 1.14 -16.71
N ASP A 190 -13.68 1.60 -17.57
CA ASP A 190 -14.02 2.22 -18.85
C ASP A 190 -13.22 1.55 -19.97
N ALA A 191 -13.92 0.98 -20.95
CA ALA A 191 -13.29 0.32 -22.09
C ALA A 191 -12.56 1.29 -23.04
N THR A 192 -12.86 2.58 -22.95
CA THR A 192 -12.40 3.62 -23.89
C THR A 192 -11.43 4.62 -23.27
N SER A 193 -11.34 4.67 -21.93
CA SER A 193 -10.50 5.62 -21.21
C SER A 193 -9.79 4.96 -20.02
N GLN A 194 -9.10 5.75 -19.20
CA GLN A 194 -8.54 5.20 -17.97
C GLN A 194 -9.64 5.04 -16.93
N ASN A 195 -9.62 3.93 -16.21
CA ASN A 195 -10.59 3.68 -15.15
C ASN A 195 -10.56 4.82 -14.11
N ASP A 196 -11.74 5.25 -13.67
CA ASP A 196 -11.87 6.29 -12.67
C ASP A 196 -11.77 5.70 -11.25
N LEU A 197 -11.03 6.36 -10.37
CA LEU A 197 -10.91 5.93 -8.97
C LEU A 197 -12.24 6.12 -8.22
N ILE A 198 -12.84 5.03 -7.75
CA ILE A 198 -14.01 5.06 -6.87
C ILE A 198 -13.58 5.28 -5.42
N GLY A 199 -12.63 4.49 -4.95
CA GLY A 199 -12.11 4.61 -3.60
C GLY A 199 -10.96 3.66 -3.33
N HIS A 200 -10.28 3.88 -2.20
CA HIS A 200 -9.14 3.05 -1.81
C HIS A 200 -9.13 2.82 -0.30
N TYR A 201 -8.35 1.83 0.13
CA TYR A 201 -8.00 1.64 1.52
C TYR A 201 -6.62 1.00 1.63
N CYS A 202 -5.76 1.52 2.50
CA CYS A 202 -4.41 0.99 2.68
C CYS A 202 -4.07 0.81 4.17
N LEU A 203 -3.37 -0.27 4.49
CA LEU A 203 -2.93 -0.62 5.83
C LEU A 203 -1.64 -1.47 5.81
N PRO A 204 -0.82 -1.43 6.87
CA PRO A 204 0.23 -2.43 7.06
C PRO A 204 -0.39 -3.82 7.18
N LEU A 205 0.25 -4.83 6.58
CA LEU A 205 -0.23 -6.22 6.65
C LEU A 205 -0.26 -6.73 8.09
N THR A 206 0.62 -6.21 8.96
CA THR A 206 0.65 -6.51 10.40
C THR A 206 -0.56 -5.96 11.18
N SER A 207 -1.33 -5.04 10.59
CA SER A 207 -2.57 -4.50 11.18
C SER A 207 -3.83 -5.19 10.62
N LEU A 208 -3.66 -6.19 9.76
CA LEU A 208 -4.75 -6.99 9.19
C LEU A 208 -5.47 -7.80 10.28
N GLN A 209 -6.79 -7.91 10.17
CA GLN A 209 -7.59 -8.81 11.00
C GLN A 209 -8.18 -9.93 10.14
N ASN A 210 -7.92 -11.18 10.51
CA ASN A 210 -8.47 -12.35 9.82
C ASN A 210 -10.01 -12.43 9.97
N GLY A 211 -10.62 -13.22 9.09
CA GLY A 211 -12.05 -13.50 9.02
C GLY A 211 -12.81 -12.57 8.06
N TYR A 212 -14.13 -12.54 8.22
CA TYR A 212 -15.02 -11.65 7.47
C TYR A 212 -14.91 -10.22 8.00
N ARG A 213 -14.64 -9.26 7.11
CA ARG A 213 -14.42 -7.85 7.45
C ARG A 213 -15.08 -6.94 6.43
N HIS A 214 -15.48 -5.76 6.88
CA HIS A 214 -15.75 -4.64 6.00
C HIS A 214 -14.52 -3.74 5.93
N VAL A 215 -14.08 -3.43 4.71
CA VAL A 215 -13.03 -2.45 4.44
C VAL A 215 -13.71 -1.14 4.06
N PRO A 216 -13.61 -0.09 4.90
CA PRO A 216 -14.21 1.21 4.56
C PRO A 216 -13.44 1.83 3.39
N LEU A 217 -14.16 2.42 2.44
CA LEU A 217 -13.52 3.08 1.30
C LEU A 217 -13.25 4.55 1.59
N LEU A 218 -12.12 5.03 1.08
CA LEU A 218 -11.67 6.40 1.18
C LEU A 218 -11.68 7.07 -0.20
N THR A 219 -11.97 8.37 -0.24
CA THR A 219 -11.82 9.19 -1.44
C THR A 219 -10.34 9.33 -1.81
N LYS A 220 -10.04 9.88 -2.99
CA LYS A 220 -8.66 10.26 -3.38
C LYS A 220 -7.91 11.17 -2.38
N ARG A 221 -8.63 11.85 -1.48
CA ARG A 221 -8.03 12.69 -0.43
C ARG A 221 -7.92 11.97 0.92
N SER A 222 -8.20 10.68 0.95
CA SER A 222 -8.25 9.82 2.14
C SER A 222 -9.37 10.17 3.14
N ASP A 223 -10.41 10.87 2.69
CA ASP A 223 -11.64 11.09 3.46
C ASP A 223 -12.52 9.84 3.41
N VAL A 224 -13.21 9.52 4.52
CA VAL A 224 -14.13 8.39 4.56
C VAL A 224 -15.31 8.63 3.61
N ILE A 225 -15.62 7.65 2.76
CA ILE A 225 -16.82 7.64 1.94
C ILE A 225 -17.94 7.00 2.79
N PRO A 226 -18.98 7.76 3.21
CA PRO A 226 -20.03 7.20 4.05
C PRO A 226 -20.71 6.02 3.37
N SER A 227 -20.93 4.95 4.13
CA SER A 227 -21.60 3.71 3.70
C SER A 227 -20.91 2.89 2.59
N ALA A 228 -19.84 3.41 1.98
CA ALA A 228 -19.11 2.69 0.95
C ALA A 228 -18.05 1.78 1.55
N GLY A 229 -18.11 0.49 1.21
CA GLY A 229 -17.19 -0.51 1.75
C GLY A 229 -17.06 -1.74 0.86
N LEU A 230 -15.99 -2.49 1.06
CA LEU A 230 -15.83 -3.84 0.54
C LEU A 230 -16.13 -4.84 1.66
N PHE A 231 -16.92 -5.87 1.35
CA PHE A 231 -17.02 -7.05 2.20
C PHE A 231 -16.03 -8.10 1.71
N VAL A 232 -15.13 -8.51 2.60
CA VAL A 232 -14.01 -9.40 2.28
C VAL A 232 -13.85 -10.49 3.32
N HIS A 233 -13.23 -11.60 2.93
CA HIS A 233 -12.72 -12.59 3.88
C HIS A 233 -11.20 -12.67 3.78
N LEU A 234 -10.51 -12.49 4.90
CA LEU A 234 -9.06 -12.35 4.97
C LEU A 234 -8.46 -13.46 5.82
N MET A 235 -7.40 -14.12 5.34
CA MET A 235 -6.63 -15.08 6.13
C MET A 235 -5.15 -14.91 5.85
N LEU A 236 -4.40 -14.48 6.86
CA LEU A 236 -2.95 -14.51 6.87
C LEU A 236 -2.49 -15.73 7.66
N LEU A 237 -1.92 -16.72 6.98
CA LEU A 237 -1.49 -18.00 7.55
C LEU A 237 0.03 -18.14 7.42
N ASP A 238 0.66 -18.85 8.36
CA ASP A 238 2.04 -19.31 8.16
C ASP A 238 2.09 -20.23 6.95
N ALA A 239 2.98 -19.91 6.00
CA ALA A 239 3.25 -20.78 4.87
C ALA A 239 4.14 -21.93 5.35
N LYS A 240 3.84 -23.15 4.89
CA LYS A 240 4.65 -24.34 5.16
C LYS A 240 5.94 -24.34 4.36
#